data_AF-A0A146FAD4-F1
#
_entry.id   AF-A0A146FAD4-F1
#
_cell.length_a   1.000
_cell.length_b   1.000
_cell.length_c   1.000
_cell.angle_alpha   90.00
_cell.angle_beta   90.00
_cell.angle_gamma   90.00
#
_symmetry.space_group_name_H-M   'P 1'
#
loop_
_entity.id
_entity.type
_entity.pdbx_description
1 polymer ?
#
loop_
_entity_poly.entity_id
_entity_poly.type
_entity_poly.pdbx_seq_one_letter_code
_entity_poly.pdbx_strand_id
1 'polypeptide(L)'
;MSSTTPQPDSTTTKPKYNLRNPLPLSAAQEAEVKQLYYKRVRSLCAPEIKAFAECAVNRTITATWVCRDQRLAMNSCMVAHAKPEVEDRAREEWFATHEERRKAKEEELAKVERRREEVIRMMREDQERQAAAAKAAAEKK
;
A
#
# COMPACT_ATOMS: atom_id res chain seq x y z
N MET A 1 28.39 -42.94 19.27
CA MET A 1 26.95 -42.65 19.07
C MET A 1 26.87 -41.21 18.60
N SER A 2 26.82 -40.98 17.28
CA SER A 2 26.87 -39.63 16.70
C SER A 2 25.46 -39.12 16.46
N SER A 3 25.11 -38.08 17.20
CA SER A 3 23.82 -37.40 17.14
C SER A 3 23.75 -36.51 15.90
N THR A 4 22.96 -36.91 14.90
CA THR A 4 22.62 -36.09 13.74
C THR A 4 21.58 -35.05 14.14
N THR A 5 21.95 -33.77 14.09
CA THR A 5 21.02 -32.64 14.27
C THR A 5 20.32 -32.35 12.93
N PRO A 6 18.98 -32.22 12.87
CA PRO A 6 18.29 -31.81 11.65
C PRO A 6 18.49 -30.31 11.38
N GLN A 7 18.96 -29.95 10.19
CA GLN A 7 18.93 -28.57 9.70
C GLN A 7 17.50 -28.18 9.28
N PRO A 8 17.07 -26.93 9.49
CA PRO A 8 15.78 -26.45 9.00
C PRO A 8 15.81 -26.30 7.47
N ASP A 9 14.86 -26.94 6.80
CA ASP A 9 14.60 -26.82 5.37
C ASP A 9 14.34 -25.36 4.99
N SER A 10 15.35 -24.74 4.37
CA SER A 10 15.17 -23.48 3.67
C SER A 10 14.40 -23.76 2.38
N THR A 11 13.08 -23.64 2.45
CA THR A 11 12.19 -23.71 1.28
C THR A 11 12.44 -22.50 0.38
N THR A 12 13.54 -22.52 -0.40
CA THR A 12 13.82 -21.51 -1.43
C THR A 12 12.83 -21.72 -2.57
N THR A 13 11.68 -21.05 -2.49
CA THR A 13 10.77 -20.93 -3.62
C THR A 13 11.52 -20.21 -4.74
N LYS A 14 11.79 -20.90 -5.84
CA LYS A 14 12.41 -20.28 -7.03
C LYS A 14 11.57 -19.05 -7.43
N PRO A 15 12.17 -17.88 -7.68
CA PRO A 15 11.41 -16.68 -8.02
C PRO A 15 10.64 -16.94 -9.32
N LYS A 16 9.31 -16.78 -9.27
CA LYS A 16 8.37 -16.98 -10.39
C LYS A 16 8.63 -16.02 -11.56
N TYR A 17 9.47 -14.99 -11.37
CA TYR A 17 9.75 -13.93 -12.32
C TYR A 17 11.25 -13.73 -12.53
N ASN A 18 11.70 -13.64 -13.78
CA ASN A 18 13.10 -13.40 -14.13
C ASN A 18 13.44 -11.91 -14.00
N LEU A 19 14.17 -11.53 -12.95
CA LEU A 19 14.60 -10.13 -12.75
C LEU A 19 15.62 -9.64 -13.78
N ARG A 20 16.31 -10.56 -14.46
CA ARG A 20 17.35 -10.27 -15.46
C ARG A 20 16.79 -9.81 -16.80
N ASN A 21 15.49 -10.05 -17.04
CA ASN A 21 14.72 -9.52 -18.16
C ASN A 21 13.32 -9.16 -17.63
N PRO A 22 13.17 -7.98 -16.99
CA PRO A 22 11.95 -7.65 -16.27
C PRO A 22 10.78 -7.46 -17.23
N LEU A 23 9.62 -7.99 -16.85
CA LEU A 23 8.36 -7.74 -17.56
C LEU A 23 8.07 -6.23 -17.55
N PRO A 24 7.74 -5.59 -18.68
CA PRO A 24 7.42 -4.17 -18.70
C PRO A 24 6.16 -3.93 -17.86
N LEU A 25 6.30 -3.12 -16.80
CA LEU A 25 5.19 -2.69 -15.95
C LEU A 25 4.58 -1.41 -16.52
N SER A 26 3.27 -1.23 -16.33
CA SER A 26 2.64 0.07 -16.57
C SER A 26 3.17 1.12 -15.58
N ALA A 27 3.11 2.39 -15.95
CA ALA A 27 3.60 3.49 -15.10
C ALA A 27 2.99 3.50 -13.68
N ALA A 28 1.71 3.13 -13.55
CA ALA A 28 1.05 3.02 -12.25
C ALA A 28 1.63 1.88 -11.39
N GLN A 29 1.95 0.73 -12.00
CA GLN A 29 2.56 -0.40 -11.32
C GLN A 29 4.00 -0.09 -10.90
N GLU A 30 4.77 0.62 -11.73
CA GLU A 30 6.11 1.08 -11.35
C GLU A 30 6.07 2.07 -10.18
N ALA A 31 5.05 2.93 -10.10
CA ALA A 31 4.86 3.81 -8.95
C ALA A 31 4.61 3.01 -7.66
N GLU A 32 3.80 1.94 -7.72
CA GLU A 32 3.58 1.03 -6.57
C GLU A 32 4.88 0.33 -6.14
N VAL A 33 5.69 -0.15 -7.09
CA VAL A 33 7.02 -0.74 -6.79
C VAL A 33 7.94 0.31 -6.12
N LYS A 34 7.97 1.53 -6.65
CA LYS A 34 8.74 2.64 -6.06
C LYS A 34 8.30 2.97 -4.63
N GLN A 35 7.01 2.86 -4.31
CA GLN A 35 6.53 3.04 -2.94
C GLN A 35 7.09 1.98 -1.98
N LEU A 36 7.11 0.71 -2.39
CA LEU A 36 7.72 -0.37 -1.60
C LEU A 36 9.22 -0.17 -1.42
N TYR A 37 9.91 0.22 -2.50
CA TYR A 37 11.32 0.59 -2.48
C TYR A 37 11.60 1.72 -1.48
N TYR A 38 10.89 2.85 -1.58
CA TYR A 38 11.07 3.96 -0.64
C TYR A 38 10.70 3.59 0.80
N LYS A 39 9.68 2.75 1.01
CA LYS A 39 9.33 2.23 2.35
C LYS A 39 10.49 1.45 2.96
N ARG A 40 11.15 0.59 2.18
CA ARG A 40 12.33 -0.17 2.62
C ARG A 40 13.51 0.75 2.93
N VAL A 41 13.85 1.67 2.03
CA VAL A 41 14.94 2.63 2.26
C VAL A 41 14.69 3.46 3.52
N ARG A 42 13.45 3.92 3.73
CA ARG A 42 13.08 4.66 4.96
C ARG A 42 13.16 3.79 6.21
N SER A 43 12.85 2.49 6.14
CA SER A 43 13.00 1.60 7.29
C SER A 43 14.47 1.38 7.68
N LEU A 44 15.39 1.38 6.71
CA LEU A 44 16.83 1.26 6.96
C LEU A 44 17.39 2.55 7.58
N CYS A 45 16.95 3.70 7.07
CA CYS A 45 17.35 5.03 7.54
C CYS A 45 16.43 5.61 8.63
N ALA A 46 15.73 4.76 9.37
CA ALA A 46 14.82 5.18 10.43
C ALA A 46 15.48 6.08 11.50
N PRO A 47 16.72 5.81 11.98
CA PRO A 47 17.32 6.67 13.01
C PRO A 47 17.62 8.09 12.52
N GLU A 48 18.10 8.25 11.28
CA GLU A 48 18.44 9.53 10.68
C GLU A 48 17.19 10.33 10.33
N ILE A 49 16.14 9.65 9.84
CA ILE A 49 14.83 10.26 9.61
C ILE A 49 14.24 10.75 10.94
N LYS A 50 14.36 9.97 12.01
CA LYS A 50 13.88 10.35 13.34
C LYS A 50 14.62 11.57 13.87
N ALA A 51 15.94 11.60 13.78
CA ALA A 51 16.75 12.76 14.20
C ALA A 51 16.38 14.04 13.44
N PHE A 52 16.13 13.92 12.13
CA PHE A 52 15.62 15.05 11.33
C PHE A 52 14.22 15.47 11.77
N ALA A 53 13.31 14.51 11.99
CA ALA A 53 11.94 14.78 12.43
C ALA A 53 11.92 15.51 13.78
N GLU A 54 12.69 15.05 14.77
CA GLU A 54 12.81 15.66 16.10
C GLU A 54 13.28 17.12 16.02
N CYS A 55 14.25 17.42 15.15
CA CYS A 55 14.69 18.80 14.93
C CYS A 55 13.60 19.66 14.24
N ALA A 56 12.84 19.06 13.32
CA ALA A 56 11.87 19.77 12.49
C ALA A 56 10.48 19.97 13.14
N VAL A 57 10.11 19.21 14.18
CA VAL A 57 8.76 19.24 14.79
C VAL A 57 8.27 20.66 15.10
N ASN A 58 9.14 21.51 15.63
CA ASN A 58 8.78 22.87 16.08
C ASN A 58 9.28 23.97 15.12
N ARG A 59 9.76 23.62 13.93
CA ARG A 59 10.45 24.55 13.03
C ARG A 59 9.94 24.37 11.60
N THR A 60 8.78 24.94 11.29
CA THR A 60 8.20 24.81 9.93
C THR A 60 8.96 25.62 8.88
N ILE A 61 9.30 26.87 9.19
CA ILE A 61 9.92 27.80 8.22
C ILE A 61 11.46 27.70 8.26
N THR A 62 12.05 27.59 9.45
CA THR A 62 13.51 27.65 9.63
C THR A 62 14.21 26.29 9.65
N ALA A 63 13.48 25.16 9.56
CA ALA A 63 14.09 23.82 9.63
C ALA A 63 15.13 23.57 8.55
N THR A 64 14.94 24.10 7.34
CA THR A 64 15.88 23.89 6.23
C THR A 64 17.28 24.42 6.53
N TRP A 65 17.38 25.48 7.35
CA TRP A 65 18.64 26.07 7.81
C TRP A 65 19.10 25.47 9.13
N VAL A 66 18.23 25.43 10.15
CA VAL A 66 18.60 24.99 11.50
C VAL A 66 18.86 23.49 11.57
N CYS A 67 18.10 22.69 10.84
CA CYS A 67 18.21 21.22 10.82
C CYS A 67 19.01 20.72 9.61
N ARG A 68 19.91 21.56 9.07
CA ARG A 68 20.67 21.25 7.84
C ARG A 68 21.50 19.99 8.00
N ASP A 69 22.16 19.81 9.14
CA ASP A 69 23.05 18.68 9.37
C ASP A 69 22.28 17.36 9.44
N GLN A 70 21.14 17.35 10.15
CA GLN A 70 20.26 16.18 10.22
C GLN A 70 19.65 15.86 8.85
N ARG A 71 19.30 16.89 8.06
CA ARG A 71 18.80 16.71 6.69
C ARG A 71 19.86 16.07 5.79
N LEU A 72 21.11 16.52 5.89
CA LEU A 72 22.23 15.95 5.11
C LEU A 72 22.52 14.51 5.52
N ALA A 73 22.55 14.22 6.83
CA ALA A 73 22.73 12.87 7.33
C ALA A 73 21.63 11.92 6.82
N MET A 74 20.35 12.30 6.96
CA MET A 74 19.23 11.54 6.42
C MET A 74 19.36 11.29 4.92
N ASN A 75 19.65 12.33 4.13
CA ASN A 75 19.80 12.20 2.68
C ASN A 75 20.98 11.30 2.30
N SER A 76 22.11 11.38 3.01
CA SER A 76 23.26 10.51 2.76
C SER A 76 22.92 9.04 3.01
N CYS A 77 22.18 8.72 4.08
CA CYS A 77 21.72 7.36 4.34
C CYS A 77 20.79 6.87 3.21
N MET A 78 19.81 7.69 2.82
CA MET A 78 18.85 7.31 1.78
C MET A 78 19.54 7.02 0.45
N VAL A 79 20.53 7.82 0.06
CA VAL A 79 21.32 7.59 -1.17
C VAL A 79 22.21 6.35 -1.04
N ALA A 80 22.82 6.10 0.12
CA ALA A 80 23.65 4.92 0.35
C ALA A 80 22.86 3.60 0.23
N HIS A 81 21.59 3.61 0.63
CA HIS A 81 20.67 2.47 0.51
C HIS A 81 19.84 2.48 -0.78
N ALA A 82 20.00 3.50 -1.63
CA ALA A 82 19.32 3.60 -2.91
C ALA A 82 20.01 2.74 -3.99
N LYS A 83 20.11 1.43 -3.73
CA LYS A 83 20.78 0.47 -4.62
C LYS A 83 19.78 -0.22 -5.55
N PRO A 84 20.17 -0.56 -6.79
CA PRO A 84 19.34 -1.34 -7.71
C PRO A 84 18.85 -2.67 -7.10
N GLU A 85 19.68 -3.33 -6.29
CA GLU A 85 19.30 -4.58 -5.59
C GLU A 85 18.08 -4.42 -4.66
N VAL A 86 17.91 -3.24 -4.08
CA VAL A 86 16.78 -2.93 -3.19
C VAL A 86 15.50 -2.72 -3.99
N GLU A 87 15.62 -2.12 -5.18
CA GLU A 87 14.51 -1.93 -6.14
C GLU A 87 14.07 -3.28 -6.73
N ASP A 88 15.03 -4.12 -7.11
CA ASP A 88 14.81 -5.48 -7.59
C ASP A 88 14.05 -6.32 -6.57
N ARG A 89 14.48 -6.30 -5.30
CA ARG A 89 13.74 -6.97 -4.22
C ARG A 89 12.36 -6.38 -3.97
N ALA A 90 12.19 -5.07 -4.12
CA ALA A 90 10.88 -4.43 -4.01
C ALA A 90 9.95 -4.86 -5.15
N ARG A 91 10.48 -5.06 -6.36
CA ARG A 91 9.76 -5.60 -7.51
C ARG A 91 9.35 -7.05 -7.27
N GLU A 92 10.22 -7.89 -6.73
CA GLU A 92 9.89 -9.28 -6.37
C GLU A 92 8.73 -9.34 -5.36
N GLU A 93 8.78 -8.53 -4.31
CA GLU A 93 7.71 -8.47 -3.30
C GLU A 93 6.40 -7.92 -3.87
N TRP A 94 6.49 -6.93 -4.75
CA TRP A 94 5.32 -6.40 -5.46
C TRP A 94 4.66 -7.50 -6.31
N PHE A 95 5.44 -8.32 -6.99
CA PHE A 95 4.94 -9.46 -7.74
C PHE A 95 4.41 -10.58 -6.83
N ALA A 96 5.07 -10.88 -5.70
CA ALA A 96 4.63 -11.90 -4.75
C ALA A 96 3.24 -11.57 -4.17
N THR A 97 3.01 -10.30 -3.87
CA THR A 97 1.73 -9.80 -3.33
C THR A 97 0.68 -9.51 -4.41
N HIS A 98 0.97 -9.79 -5.69
CA HIS A 98 0.04 -9.50 -6.80
C HIS A 98 -1.28 -10.26 -6.68
N GLU A 99 -1.22 -11.55 -6.34
CA GLU A 99 -2.43 -12.38 -6.16
C GLU A 99 -3.28 -11.89 -4.99
N GLU A 100 -2.65 -11.47 -3.88
CA GLU A 100 -3.33 -10.88 -2.73
C GLU A 100 -4.01 -9.55 -3.09
N ARG A 101 -3.32 -8.65 -3.80
CA ARG A 101 -3.91 -7.39 -4.29
C ARG A 101 -5.07 -7.64 -5.25
N ARG A 102 -5.03 -8.73 -6.04
CA ARG A 102 -6.12 -9.09 -6.94
C ARG A 102 -7.35 -9.53 -6.16
N LYS A 103 -7.20 -10.45 -5.20
CA LYS A 103 -8.27 -10.90 -4.31
C LYS A 103 -8.89 -9.75 -3.52
N ALA A 104 -8.05 -8.88 -2.94
CA ALA A 104 -8.54 -7.71 -2.20
C ALA A 104 -9.40 -6.78 -3.08
N LYS A 105 -8.99 -6.53 -4.34
CA LYS A 105 -9.79 -5.75 -5.29
C LYS A 105 -11.12 -6.42 -5.63
N GLU A 106 -11.13 -7.74 -5.82
CA GLU A 106 -12.35 -8.50 -6.10
C GLU A 106 -13.33 -8.48 -4.90
N GLU A 107 -12.82 -8.64 -3.68
CA GLU A 107 -13.62 -8.55 -2.45
C GLU A 107 -14.22 -7.15 -2.25
N GLU A 108 -13.44 -6.09 -2.50
CA GLU A 108 -13.94 -4.72 -2.42
C GLU A 108 -15.02 -4.45 -3.48
N LEU A 109 -14.84 -4.90 -4.72
CA LEU A 109 -15.87 -4.80 -5.76
C LEU A 109 -17.15 -5.55 -5.36
N ALA A 110 -17.02 -6.75 -4.78
CA ALA A 110 -18.15 -7.53 -4.29
C ALA A 110 -18.87 -6.85 -3.11
N LYS A 111 -18.15 -6.13 -2.23
CA LYS A 111 -18.77 -5.30 -1.17
C LYS A 111 -19.50 -4.10 -1.75
N VAL A 112 -18.91 -3.42 -2.74
CA VAL A 112 -19.52 -2.27 -3.40
C VAL A 112 -20.79 -2.68 -4.14
N GLU A 113 -20.81 -3.81 -4.84
CA GLU A 113 -22.01 -4.28 -5.53
C GLU A 113 -23.12 -4.66 -4.54
N ARG A 114 -22.79 -5.37 -3.45
CA ARG A 114 -23.76 -5.66 -2.37
C ARG A 114 -24.37 -4.38 -1.79
N ARG A 115 -23.53 -3.38 -1.50
CA ARG A 115 -24.00 -2.08 -1.01
C ARG A 115 -24.89 -1.38 -2.04
N ARG A 116 -24.56 -1.48 -3.33
CA ARG A 116 -25.34 -0.92 -4.42
C ARG A 116 -26.72 -1.56 -4.51
N GLU A 117 -26.81 -2.88 -4.41
CA GLU A 117 -28.07 -3.63 -4.38
C GLU A 117 -28.94 -3.23 -3.18
N GLU A 118 -28.35 -3.11 -1.99
CA GLU A 118 -29.05 -2.66 -0.78
C GLU A 118 -29.63 -1.25 -0.94
N VAL A 119 -28.85 -0.32 -1.51
CA VAL A 119 -29.32 1.06 -1.76
C VAL A 119 -30.45 1.07 -2.79
N ILE A 120 -30.36 0.29 -3.86
CA ILE A 120 -31.43 0.17 -4.87
C ILE A 120 -32.71 -0.39 -4.24
N ARG A 121 -32.59 -1.40 -3.36
CA ARG A 121 -33.73 -1.97 -2.64
C ARG A 121 -34.41 -0.92 -1.76
N MET A 122 -33.65 -0.21 -0.92
CA MET A 122 -34.19 0.84 -0.05
C MET A 122 -34.88 1.96 -0.84
N MET A 123 -34.28 2.41 -1.95
CA MET A 123 -34.90 3.43 -2.80
C MET A 123 -36.23 2.98 -3.41
N ARG A 124 -36.36 1.70 -3.78
CA ARG A 124 -37.63 1.15 -4.29
C ARG A 124 -38.70 1.12 -3.19
N GLU A 125 -38.35 0.64 -2.00
CA GLU A 125 -39.26 0.60 -0.85
C GLU A 125 -39.74 2.01 -0.45
N ASP A 126 -38.85 3.01 -0.47
CA ASP A 126 -39.22 4.40 -0.19
C ASP A 126 -40.13 5.00 -1.26
N GLN A 127 -39.90 4.71 -2.54
CA GLN A 127 -40.80 5.13 -3.63
C GLN A 127 -42.20 4.52 -3.46
N GLU A 128 -42.29 3.24 -3.07
CA GLU A 128 -43.57 2.57 -2.82
C GLU A 128 -44.30 3.20 -1.61
N ARG A 129 -43.59 3.51 -0.52
CA ARG A 129 -44.15 4.22 0.64
C ARG A 129 -44.64 5.61 0.27
N GLN A 130 -43.87 6.37 -0.51
CA GLN A 130 -44.26 7.69 -0.98
C GLN A 130 -45.48 7.63 -1.91
N ALA A 131 -45.53 6.67 -2.83
CA ALA A 131 -46.66 6.46 -3.72
C ALA A 131 -47.94 6.06 -2.94
N ALA A 132 -47.82 5.19 -1.93
CA ALA A 132 -48.93 4.82 -1.07
C ALA A 132 -49.43 6.02 -0.24
N ALA A 133 -48.52 6.81 0.33
CA ALA A 133 -48.86 8.02 1.07
C ALA A 133 -49.56 9.06 0.17
N ALA A 134 -49.10 9.24 -1.07
CA ALA A 134 -49.73 10.12 -2.04
C ALA A 134 -51.14 9.66 -2.43
N LYS A 135 -51.35 8.37 -2.65
CA LYS A 135 -52.68 7.79 -2.92
C LYS A 135 -53.64 7.99 -1.74
N ALA A 136 -53.19 7.69 -0.52
CA ALA A 136 -53.99 7.87 0.69
C ALA A 136 -54.34 9.35 0.96
N ALA A 137 -53.47 10.29 0.56
CA ALA A 137 -53.77 11.72 0.63
C ALA A 137 -54.79 12.16 -0.43
N ALA A 138 -54.76 11.57 -1.63
CA ALA A 138 -55.72 11.84 -2.70
C ALA A 138 -57.13 11.32 -2.38
N GLU A 139 -57.26 10.15 -1.75
CA GLU A 139 -58.56 9.57 -1.36
C GLU A 139 -59.23 10.31 -0.19
N LYS A 140 -58.47 11.08 0.60
CA LYS A 140 -58.99 11.86 1.74
C LYS A 140 -59.44 13.28 1.35
N LYS A 141 -59.30 13.68 0.09
CA LYS A 141 -59.66 15.01 -0.43
C LYS A 141 -60.96 14.93 -1.23
#